data_AF-A0A1A8IIH2-F1
#
_entry.id   AF-A0A1A8IIH2-F1
#
_cell.length_a   1.000
_cell.length_b   1.000
_cell.length_c   1.000
_cell.angle_alpha   90.00
_cell.angle_beta   90.00
_cell.angle_gamma   90.00
#
_symmetry.space_group_name_H-M   'P 1'
#
loop_
_entity.id
_entity.type
_entity.pdbx_description
1 polymer ?
#
loop_
_entity_poly.entity_id
_entity_poly.type
_entity_poly.pdbx_seq_one_letter_code
_entity_poly.pdbx_strand_id
1 'polypeptide(L)'
;LHRKKLQLALRAFTTKVVEKSAELDHIWVTRWLDDIGLPQYKDQFHEARVDGRMIQYLTVNDLLTLKVTSQLHHLSIKCAIHVLHVNKFNPNCLRRRPGDEKQPSPSEVVQWSNHRVMEWLRAVDLAEYAPNLRGSGVHGGLVILEPRFSSETLALLLNIPPQKTLLRRHLAMAFAALVGLQAMQEKREYGNATGHMPLTTTAKVKPKKLGFTQFSHLRKRKPDEAADYICPIDSGAPAANGDSRLLSPVHRGLSPTLDRHVEK
;
A
#
# COMPACT_ATOMS: atom_id res chain seq x y z
N LEU A 1 -14.71 -10.63 11.85
CA LEU A 1 -13.94 -9.37 12.02
C LEU A 1 -14.39 -8.52 13.21
N HIS A 2 -15.68 -8.44 13.55
CA HIS A 2 -16.14 -7.72 14.76
C HIS A 2 -15.46 -8.18 16.06
N ARG A 3 -15.24 -9.50 16.24
CA ARG A 3 -14.47 -10.05 17.37
C ARG A 3 -13.06 -9.46 17.46
N LYS A 4 -12.35 -9.35 16.32
CA LYS A 4 -11.01 -8.77 16.24
C LYS A 4 -11.02 -7.29 16.58
N LYS A 5 -12.00 -6.53 16.07
CA LYS A 5 -12.22 -5.11 16.44
C LYS A 5 -12.31 -4.93 17.95
N LEU A 6 -13.17 -5.74 18.61
CA LEU A 6 -13.36 -5.67 20.05
C LEU A 6 -12.08 -6.06 20.82
N GLN A 7 -11.39 -7.10 20.38
CA GLN A 7 -10.12 -7.53 20.99
C GLN A 7 -9.05 -6.44 20.91
N LEU A 8 -8.91 -5.76 19.77
CA LEU A 8 -7.96 -4.66 19.61
C LEU A 8 -8.33 -3.46 20.47
N ALA A 9 -9.62 -3.11 20.55
CA ALA A 9 -10.10 -2.02 21.41
C ALA A 9 -9.85 -2.31 22.90
N LEU A 10 -10.15 -3.52 23.36
CA LEU A 10 -9.92 -3.96 24.74
C LEU A 10 -8.41 -4.01 25.08
N ARG A 11 -7.58 -4.45 24.13
CA ARG A 11 -6.12 -4.44 24.29
C ARG A 11 -5.62 -3.01 24.50
N ALA A 12 -5.99 -2.07 23.62
CA ALA A 12 -5.58 -0.67 23.73
C ALA A 12 -6.02 -0.03 25.06
N PHE A 13 -7.24 -0.33 25.51
CA PHE A 13 -7.75 0.11 26.81
C PHE A 13 -6.93 -0.45 27.97
N THR A 14 -6.67 -1.76 27.95
CA THR A 14 -5.89 -2.45 29.00
C THR A 14 -4.45 -1.96 29.08
N THR A 15 -3.81 -1.75 27.93
CA THR A 15 -2.41 -1.29 27.87
C THR A 15 -2.27 0.21 28.02
N LYS A 16 -3.38 0.97 28.07
CA LYS A 16 -3.41 2.44 28.07
C LYS A 16 -2.61 3.07 26.91
N VAL A 17 -2.51 2.35 25.79
CA VAL A 17 -1.80 2.83 24.60
C VAL A 17 -2.77 3.64 23.77
N VAL A 18 -2.47 4.92 23.56
CA VAL A 18 -3.23 5.81 22.68
C VAL A 18 -2.58 5.77 21.30
N GLU A 19 -3.25 5.13 20.34
CA GLU A 19 -2.80 5.06 18.94
C GLU A 19 -3.54 6.10 18.11
N LYS A 20 -2.84 6.85 17.26
CA LYS A 20 -3.46 7.80 16.32
C LYS A 20 -4.45 7.15 15.36
N SER A 21 -4.19 5.90 14.99
CA SER A 21 -5.11 5.08 14.18
C SER A 21 -6.50 4.91 14.81
N ALA A 22 -6.65 5.10 16.13
CA ALA A 22 -7.92 5.05 16.83
C ALA A 22 -8.87 6.20 16.49
N GLU A 23 -8.33 7.31 15.95
CA GLU A 23 -9.10 8.48 15.52
C GLU A 23 -9.81 8.22 14.17
N LEU A 24 -9.39 7.20 13.43
CA LEU A 24 -9.93 6.85 12.12
C LEU A 24 -11.04 5.80 12.29
N ASP A 25 -12.29 6.24 12.21
CA ASP A 25 -13.43 5.34 12.31
C ASP A 25 -13.65 4.53 11.01
N HIS A 26 -14.58 3.58 11.07
CA HIS A 26 -14.93 2.75 9.92
C HIS A 26 -15.55 3.52 8.74
N ILE A 27 -16.13 4.71 8.97
CA ILE A 27 -16.65 5.56 7.89
C ILE A 27 -15.47 6.20 7.15
N TRP A 28 -14.48 6.70 7.87
CA TRP A 28 -13.23 7.18 7.29
C TRP A 28 -12.55 6.07 6.47
N VAL A 29 -12.48 4.85 6.99
CA VAL A 29 -11.89 3.70 6.25
C VAL A 29 -12.63 3.44 4.93
N THR A 30 -13.96 3.54 4.90
CA THR A 30 -14.72 3.38 3.64
C THR A 30 -14.42 4.48 2.62
N ARG A 31 -14.19 5.72 3.06
CA ARG A 31 -13.77 6.83 2.18
C ARG A 31 -12.32 6.66 1.71
N TRP A 32 -11.45 6.18 2.59
CA TRP A 32 -10.07 5.86 2.26
C TRP A 32 -9.95 4.78 1.18
N LEU A 33 -10.90 3.82 1.13
CA LEU A 33 -10.98 2.87 0.02
C LEU A 33 -11.19 3.54 -1.35
N ASP A 34 -11.90 4.67 -1.43
CA ASP A 34 -11.94 5.46 -2.69
C ASP A 34 -10.57 6.04 -3.01
N ASP A 35 -9.90 6.60 -2.00
CA ASP A 35 -8.63 7.27 -2.17
C ASP A 35 -7.54 6.33 -2.68
N ILE A 36 -7.58 5.06 -2.29
CA ILE A 36 -6.61 4.06 -2.77
C ILE A 36 -7.09 3.32 -4.03
N GLY A 37 -8.25 3.68 -4.58
CA GLY A 37 -8.77 3.13 -5.83
C GLY A 37 -9.41 1.75 -5.69
N LEU A 38 -9.97 1.42 -4.52
CA LEU A 38 -10.64 0.15 -4.21
C LEU A 38 -12.10 0.32 -3.71
N PRO A 39 -12.95 1.14 -4.37
CA PRO A 39 -14.32 1.38 -3.93
C PRO A 39 -15.20 0.12 -3.86
N GLN A 40 -14.88 -0.91 -4.65
CA GLN A 40 -15.63 -2.17 -4.71
C GLN A 40 -15.64 -2.97 -3.41
N TYR A 41 -14.77 -2.67 -2.45
CA TYR A 41 -14.69 -3.36 -1.16
C TYR A 41 -15.39 -2.63 -0.02
N LYS A 42 -15.99 -1.46 -0.28
CA LYS A 42 -16.60 -0.61 0.75
C LYS A 42 -17.63 -1.33 1.59
N ASP A 43 -18.56 -2.04 0.95
CA ASP A 43 -19.65 -2.68 1.66
C ASP A 43 -19.13 -3.72 2.66
N GLN A 44 -18.16 -4.55 2.24
CA GLN A 44 -17.57 -5.56 3.11
C GLN A 44 -16.79 -4.93 4.27
N PHE A 45 -16.03 -3.86 4.03
CA PHE A 45 -15.30 -3.15 5.09
C PHE A 45 -16.25 -2.43 6.06
N HIS A 46 -17.30 -1.82 5.54
CA HIS A 46 -18.34 -1.13 6.31
C HIS A 46 -19.09 -2.11 7.21
N GLU A 47 -19.60 -3.21 6.65
CA GLU A 47 -20.32 -4.26 7.37
C GLU A 47 -19.42 -4.89 8.45
N ALA A 48 -18.16 -5.15 8.13
CA ALA A 48 -17.18 -5.67 9.08
C ALA A 48 -16.69 -4.63 10.11
N ARG A 49 -17.12 -3.37 10.02
CA ARG A 49 -16.75 -2.25 10.90
C ARG A 49 -15.23 -2.04 11.00
N VAL A 50 -14.51 -2.23 9.90
CA VAL A 50 -13.04 -2.07 9.84
C VAL A 50 -12.68 -0.61 10.12
N ASP A 51 -11.98 -0.33 11.22
CA ASP A 51 -11.50 1.01 11.60
C ASP A 51 -9.97 1.12 11.47
N GLY A 52 -9.40 2.29 11.75
CA GLY A 52 -7.96 2.52 11.65
C GLY A 52 -7.13 1.63 12.57
N ARG A 53 -7.63 1.27 13.76
CA ARG A 53 -6.95 0.28 14.60
C ARG A 53 -6.86 -1.05 13.88
N MET A 54 -7.96 -1.53 13.30
CA MET A 54 -7.96 -2.77 12.53
C MET A 54 -7.03 -2.71 11.32
N ILE A 55 -6.96 -1.58 10.60
CA ILE A 55 -6.11 -1.41 9.42
C ILE A 55 -4.65 -1.80 9.72
N GLN A 56 -4.09 -1.37 10.86
CA GLN A 56 -2.72 -1.71 11.28
C GLN A 56 -2.47 -3.22 11.43
N TYR A 57 -3.53 -3.98 11.70
CA TYR A 57 -3.45 -5.37 12.12
C TYR A 57 -4.19 -6.29 11.16
N LEU A 58 -4.53 -5.84 9.95
CA LEU A 58 -5.13 -6.70 8.93
C LEU A 58 -4.14 -7.80 8.54
N THR A 59 -4.63 -9.02 8.46
CA THR A 59 -3.88 -10.19 7.95
C THR A 59 -4.34 -10.54 6.54
N VAL A 60 -3.59 -11.42 5.86
CA VAL A 60 -4.02 -12.02 4.58
C VAL A 60 -5.40 -12.68 4.70
N ASN A 61 -5.67 -13.37 5.80
CA ASN A 61 -6.94 -14.06 5.99
C ASN A 61 -8.11 -13.08 6.23
N ASP A 62 -7.84 -11.94 6.89
CA ASP A 62 -8.83 -10.88 7.05
C ASP A 62 -9.21 -10.27 5.69
N LEU A 63 -8.23 -10.01 4.83
CA LEU A 63 -8.48 -9.52 3.47
C LEU A 63 -9.28 -10.52 2.63
N LEU A 64 -8.97 -11.83 2.74
CA LEU A 64 -9.76 -12.87 2.08
C LEU A 64 -11.21 -12.91 2.60
N THR A 65 -11.41 -12.73 3.91
CA THR A 65 -12.74 -12.64 4.53
C THR A 65 -13.51 -11.41 4.02
N LEU A 66 -12.81 -10.30 3.76
CA LEU A 66 -13.32 -9.08 3.15
C LEU A 66 -13.48 -9.19 1.62
N LYS A 67 -13.36 -10.40 1.05
CA LYS A 67 -13.45 -10.70 -0.39
C LYS A 67 -12.39 -10.00 -1.25
N VAL A 68 -11.31 -9.53 -0.64
CA VAL A 68 -10.13 -9.05 -1.36
C VAL A 68 -9.29 -10.26 -1.73
N THR A 69 -9.51 -10.81 -2.93
CA THR A 69 -8.78 -12.01 -3.40
C THR A 69 -7.63 -11.70 -4.35
N SER A 70 -7.60 -10.50 -4.94
CA SER A 70 -6.56 -10.09 -5.90
C SER A 70 -5.23 -9.87 -5.19
N GLN A 71 -4.15 -10.45 -5.70
CA GLN A 71 -2.80 -10.22 -5.20
C GLN A 71 -2.41 -8.75 -5.35
N LEU A 72 -2.74 -8.13 -6.48
CA LEU A 72 -2.51 -6.70 -6.70
C LEU A 72 -3.21 -5.85 -5.63
N HIS A 73 -4.44 -6.18 -5.27
CA HIS A 73 -5.17 -5.42 -4.25
C HIS A 73 -4.60 -5.64 -2.84
N HIS A 74 -4.03 -6.80 -2.53
CA HIS A 74 -3.28 -7.00 -1.27
C HIS A 74 -2.06 -6.09 -1.20
N LEU A 75 -1.30 -5.97 -2.29
CA LEU A 75 -0.15 -5.07 -2.38
C LEU A 75 -0.57 -3.61 -2.31
N SER A 76 -1.65 -3.24 -2.99
CA SER A 76 -2.25 -1.91 -2.88
C SER A 76 -2.57 -1.56 -1.43
N ILE A 77 -3.30 -2.43 -0.72
CA ILE A 77 -3.65 -2.19 0.67
C ILE A 77 -2.39 -2.13 1.54
N LYS A 78 -1.41 -3.02 1.33
CA LYS A 78 -0.12 -2.98 2.04
C LYS A 78 0.59 -1.63 1.88
N CYS A 79 0.78 -1.17 0.65
CA CYS A 79 1.44 0.10 0.37
C CYS A 79 0.66 1.28 0.97
N ALA A 80 -0.67 1.27 0.88
CA ALA A 80 -1.48 2.33 1.48
C ALA A 80 -1.39 2.35 3.02
N ILE A 81 -1.33 1.18 3.67
CA ILE A 81 -1.11 1.07 5.11
C ILE A 81 0.27 1.60 5.49
N HIS A 82 1.31 1.28 4.71
CA HIS A 82 2.64 1.84 4.91
C HIS A 82 2.62 3.38 4.82
N VAL A 83 1.91 3.94 3.83
CA VAL A 83 1.72 5.40 3.71
C VAL A 83 1.05 5.99 4.95
N LEU A 84 0.06 5.30 5.55
CA LEU A 84 -0.55 5.74 6.81
C LEU A 84 0.45 5.71 7.97
N HIS A 85 1.27 4.66 8.09
CA HIS A 85 2.28 4.55 9.14
C HIS A 85 3.30 5.69 9.07
N VAL A 86 3.91 5.94 7.91
CA VAL A 86 4.92 7.00 7.77
C VAL A 86 4.33 8.40 7.99
N ASN A 87 3.02 8.56 7.75
CA ASN A 87 2.27 9.79 8.02
C ASN A 87 1.54 9.79 9.38
N LYS A 88 1.92 8.88 10.29
CA LYS A 88 1.41 8.82 11.68
C LYS A 88 -0.12 8.76 11.76
N PHE A 89 -0.77 8.08 10.81
CA PHE A 89 -2.23 7.97 10.68
C PHE A 89 -2.96 9.31 10.58
N ASN A 90 -2.32 10.35 10.03
CA ASN A 90 -2.99 11.60 9.71
C ASN A 90 -4.16 11.33 8.71
N PRO A 91 -5.41 11.67 9.05
CA PRO A 91 -6.58 11.41 8.19
C PRO A 91 -6.53 12.09 6.82
N ASN A 92 -5.69 13.12 6.67
CA ASN A 92 -5.56 13.94 5.46
C ASN A 92 -4.22 13.73 4.74
N CYS A 93 -3.51 12.62 4.98
CA CYS A 93 -2.21 12.39 4.38
C CYS A 93 -2.26 12.12 2.86
N LEU A 94 -3.41 11.73 2.31
CA LEU A 94 -3.55 11.47 0.87
C LEU A 94 -3.99 12.73 0.12
N ARG A 95 -3.27 13.05 -0.97
CA ARG A 95 -3.52 14.21 -1.82
C ARG A 95 -4.42 13.83 -2.98
N ARG A 96 -5.57 14.50 -3.08
CA ARG A 96 -6.51 14.38 -4.22
C ARG A 96 -6.27 15.40 -5.32
N ARG A 97 -5.82 16.61 -4.95
CA ARG A 97 -5.66 17.76 -5.86
C ARG A 97 -4.18 17.94 -6.25
N PRO A 98 -3.89 18.54 -7.42
CA PRO A 98 -2.57 19.08 -7.70
C PRO A 98 -2.13 20.05 -6.61
N GLY A 99 -0.86 19.98 -6.21
CA GLY A 99 -0.20 21.07 -5.51
C GLY A 99 0.29 22.12 -6.50
N ASP A 100 0.90 23.18 -5.99
CA ASP A 100 1.42 24.29 -6.80
C ASP A 100 2.70 23.93 -7.57
N GLU A 101 3.34 22.80 -7.22
CA GLU A 101 4.57 22.36 -7.88
C GLU A 101 4.31 21.84 -9.30
N LYS A 102 5.07 22.38 -10.27
CA LYS A 102 5.04 21.95 -11.67
C LYS A 102 5.52 20.51 -11.87
N GLN A 103 6.37 20.00 -10.98
CA GLN A 103 6.92 18.66 -11.03
C GLN A 103 6.93 18.07 -9.62
N PRO A 104 6.09 17.05 -9.34
CA PRO A 104 5.98 16.49 -8.00
C PRO A 104 7.22 15.67 -7.66
N SER A 105 7.71 15.80 -6.44
CA SER A 105 8.79 14.94 -5.96
C SER A 105 8.29 13.54 -5.59
N PRO A 106 9.12 12.48 -5.63
CA PRO A 106 8.69 11.12 -5.27
C PRO A 106 8.06 11.00 -3.86
N SER A 107 8.50 11.85 -2.92
CA SER A 107 7.98 11.95 -1.55
C SER A 107 6.55 12.50 -1.50
N GLU A 108 6.15 13.28 -2.49
CA GLU A 108 4.78 13.75 -2.65
C GLU A 108 3.94 12.76 -3.45
N VAL A 109 4.53 12.14 -4.49
CA VAL A 109 3.86 11.13 -5.30
C VAL A 109 3.41 9.96 -4.45
N VAL A 110 4.19 9.51 -3.45
CA VAL A 110 3.79 8.42 -2.55
C VAL A 110 2.46 8.67 -1.81
N GLN A 111 2.10 9.95 -1.63
CA GLN A 111 0.86 10.38 -0.97
C GLN A 111 -0.30 10.61 -1.94
N TRP A 112 -0.14 10.33 -3.23
CA TRP A 112 -1.21 10.53 -4.20
C TRP A 112 -2.35 9.54 -4.03
N SER A 113 -3.58 10.04 -4.03
CA SER A 113 -4.75 9.19 -4.19
C SER A 113 -4.85 8.65 -5.63
N ASN A 114 -5.67 7.62 -5.84
CA ASN A 114 -6.05 7.11 -7.15
C ASN A 114 -6.57 8.24 -8.07
N HIS A 115 -7.37 9.15 -7.51
CA HIS A 115 -7.85 10.31 -8.27
C HIS A 115 -6.70 11.20 -8.72
N ARG A 116 -5.71 11.47 -7.86
CA ARG A 116 -4.56 12.27 -8.24
C ARG A 116 -3.70 11.60 -9.33
N VAL A 117 -3.57 10.27 -9.30
CA VAL A 117 -2.91 9.51 -10.39
C VAL A 117 -3.69 9.65 -11.71
N MET A 118 -5.03 9.60 -11.67
CA MET A 118 -5.85 9.85 -12.86
C MET A 118 -5.70 11.28 -13.40
N GLU A 119 -5.58 12.30 -12.53
CA GLU A 119 -5.27 13.67 -12.95
C GLU A 119 -3.87 13.78 -13.58
N TRP A 120 -2.88 13.09 -13.03
CA TRP A 120 -1.55 13.03 -13.65
C TRP A 120 -1.59 12.42 -15.05
N LEU A 121 -2.34 11.33 -15.26
CA LEU A 121 -2.51 10.75 -16.60
C LEU A 121 -3.08 11.75 -17.60
N ARG A 122 -4.03 12.61 -17.18
CA ARG A 122 -4.54 13.68 -18.04
C ARG A 122 -3.47 14.72 -18.37
N ALA A 123 -2.64 15.08 -17.39
CA ALA A 123 -1.56 16.05 -17.57
C ALA A 123 -0.42 15.54 -18.46
N VAL A 124 -0.29 14.23 -18.66
CA VAL A 124 0.68 13.61 -19.58
C VAL A 124 0.01 13.06 -20.85
N ASP A 125 -1.11 13.65 -21.29
CA ASP A 125 -1.79 13.32 -22.54
C ASP A 125 -2.32 11.88 -22.65
N LEU A 126 -2.70 11.28 -21.51
CA LEU A 126 -3.30 9.93 -21.42
C LEU A 126 -4.72 9.95 -20.82
N ALA A 127 -5.43 11.06 -21.02
CA ALA A 127 -6.74 11.31 -20.42
C ALA A 127 -7.79 10.23 -20.73
N GLU A 128 -7.80 9.69 -21.95
CA GLU A 128 -8.74 8.65 -22.39
C GLU A 128 -8.58 7.32 -21.61
N TYR A 129 -7.38 7.04 -21.08
CA TYR A 129 -7.09 5.80 -20.35
C TYR A 129 -7.31 5.94 -18.84
N ALA A 130 -7.34 7.17 -18.31
CA ALA A 130 -7.43 7.43 -16.87
C ALA A 130 -8.63 6.74 -16.18
N PRO A 131 -9.86 6.70 -16.77
CA PRO A 131 -11.01 6.03 -16.14
C PRO A 131 -10.78 4.53 -15.85
N ASN A 132 -9.88 3.86 -16.58
CA ASN A 132 -9.57 2.45 -16.38
C ASN A 132 -8.88 2.17 -15.02
N LEU A 133 -8.37 3.20 -14.33
CA LEU A 133 -7.79 3.04 -13.00
C LEU A 133 -8.82 2.97 -11.87
N ARG A 134 -10.11 3.18 -12.13
CA ARG A 134 -11.16 3.01 -11.12
C ARG A 134 -11.25 1.54 -10.70
N GLY A 135 -11.17 1.27 -9.41
CA GLY A 135 -11.21 -0.09 -8.88
C GLY A 135 -9.93 -0.91 -9.08
N SER A 136 -8.86 -0.32 -9.63
CA SER A 136 -7.59 -0.99 -9.89
C SER A 136 -6.67 -1.12 -8.67
N GLY A 137 -6.90 -0.33 -7.62
CA GLY A 137 -5.97 -0.18 -6.50
C GLY A 137 -4.74 0.71 -6.78
N VAL A 138 -4.63 1.32 -7.97
CA VAL A 138 -3.46 2.17 -8.28
C VAL A 138 -3.57 3.50 -7.53
N HIS A 139 -2.56 3.78 -6.70
CA HIS A 139 -2.36 5.02 -5.99
C HIS A 139 -0.85 5.26 -5.80
N GLY A 140 -0.47 6.43 -5.30
CA GLY A 140 0.92 6.85 -5.15
C GLY A 140 1.81 5.87 -4.40
N GLY A 141 1.31 5.38 -3.26
CA GLY A 141 1.98 4.37 -2.44
C GLY A 141 2.35 3.12 -3.24
N LEU A 142 1.40 2.55 -4.00
CA LEU A 142 1.69 1.39 -4.85
C LEU A 142 2.72 1.72 -5.94
N VAL A 143 2.58 2.87 -6.59
CA VAL A 143 3.46 3.32 -7.68
C VAL A 143 4.91 3.43 -7.21
N ILE A 144 5.14 4.01 -6.03
CA ILE A 144 6.47 4.25 -5.49
C ILE A 144 7.02 3.02 -4.75
N LEU A 145 6.25 2.40 -3.86
CA LEU A 145 6.75 1.47 -2.85
C LEU A 145 6.77 0.00 -3.27
N GLU A 146 6.02 -0.42 -4.30
CA GLU A 146 6.02 -1.81 -4.78
C GLU A 146 7.08 -1.98 -5.88
N PRO A 147 8.18 -2.71 -5.63
CA PRO A 147 9.27 -2.85 -6.61
C PRO A 147 8.85 -3.56 -7.90
N ARG A 148 7.80 -4.39 -7.86
CA ARG A 148 7.26 -5.07 -9.05
C ARG A 148 6.33 -4.20 -9.88
N PHE A 149 5.87 -3.08 -9.35
CA PHE A 149 4.95 -2.20 -10.08
C PHE A 149 5.74 -1.36 -11.07
N SER A 150 5.63 -1.68 -12.36
CA SER A 150 6.35 -1.02 -13.45
C SER A 150 5.42 -0.30 -14.42
N SER A 151 6.00 0.41 -15.39
CA SER A 151 5.24 1.05 -16.47
C SER A 151 4.44 0.04 -17.31
N GLU A 152 4.93 -1.20 -17.43
CA GLU A 152 4.25 -2.30 -18.10
C GLU A 152 3.02 -2.75 -17.31
N THR A 153 3.13 -2.86 -15.97
CA THR A 153 1.98 -3.15 -15.11
C THR A 153 0.93 -2.05 -15.24
N LEU A 154 1.34 -0.79 -15.21
CA LEU A 154 0.43 0.35 -15.38
C LEU A 154 -0.24 0.33 -16.75
N ALA A 155 0.49 0.04 -17.83
CA ALA A 155 -0.08 -0.10 -19.18
C ALA A 155 -1.15 -1.19 -19.26
N LEU A 156 -0.95 -2.33 -18.58
CA LEU A 156 -1.94 -3.41 -18.50
C LEU A 156 -3.21 -2.93 -17.78
N LEU A 157 -3.07 -2.23 -16.65
CA LEU A 157 -4.20 -1.70 -15.88
C LEU A 157 -4.95 -0.58 -16.62
N LEU A 158 -4.24 0.17 -17.47
CA LEU A 158 -4.82 1.16 -18.37
C LEU A 158 -5.48 0.54 -19.60
N ASN A 159 -5.43 -0.79 -19.78
CA ASN A 159 -5.89 -1.50 -20.98
C ASN A 159 -5.23 -0.99 -22.28
N ILE A 160 -3.97 -0.56 -22.21
CA ILE A 160 -3.20 -0.18 -23.40
C ILE A 160 -2.65 -1.47 -24.04
N PRO A 161 -3.00 -1.84 -25.29
CA PRO A 161 -2.50 -3.06 -25.91
C PRO A 161 -0.98 -3.04 -26.14
N PRO A 162 -0.28 -4.19 -26.16
CA PRO A 162 1.16 -4.25 -26.45
C PRO A 162 1.53 -3.70 -27.83
N GLN A 163 0.60 -3.72 -28.80
CA GLN A 163 0.79 -3.20 -30.16
C GLN A 163 0.87 -1.67 -30.21
N LYS A 164 0.34 -0.94 -29.21
CA LYS A 164 0.45 0.53 -29.14
C LYS A 164 1.82 0.96 -28.61
N THR A 165 2.88 0.64 -29.36
CA THR A 165 4.28 0.80 -28.92
C THR A 165 4.66 2.25 -28.60
N LEU A 166 4.23 3.22 -29.42
CA LEU A 166 4.47 4.65 -29.18
C LEU A 166 3.84 5.13 -27.88
N LEU A 167 2.60 4.70 -27.62
CA LEU A 167 1.87 5.05 -26.41
C LEU A 167 2.50 4.44 -25.17
N ARG A 168 2.94 3.18 -25.25
CA ARG A 168 3.65 2.50 -24.16
C ARG A 168 5.00 3.13 -23.88
N ARG A 169 5.73 3.55 -24.92
CA ARG A 169 6.99 4.31 -24.76
C ARG A 169 6.74 5.65 -24.08
N HIS A 170 5.69 6.37 -24.49
CA HIS A 170 5.29 7.63 -23.86
C HIS A 170 4.97 7.44 -22.37
N LEU A 171 4.13 6.45 -22.03
CA LEU A 171 3.82 6.10 -20.65
C LEU A 171 5.08 5.73 -19.85
N ALA A 172 6.00 4.95 -20.42
CA ALA A 172 7.23 4.56 -19.74
C ALA A 172 8.13 5.76 -19.42
N MET A 173 8.27 6.73 -20.34
CA MET A 173 9.02 7.97 -20.09
C MET A 173 8.35 8.82 -19.01
N ALA A 174 7.02 9.02 -19.10
CA ALA A 174 6.26 9.77 -18.11
C ALA A 174 6.33 9.10 -16.72
N PHE A 175 6.22 7.77 -16.66
CA PHE A 175 6.34 6.99 -15.43
C PHE A 175 7.73 7.13 -14.81
N ALA A 176 8.80 7.04 -15.61
CA ALA A 176 10.16 7.21 -15.14
C ALA A 176 10.41 8.61 -14.54
N ALA A 177 9.87 9.65 -15.18
CA ALA A 177 9.90 11.01 -14.65
C ALA A 177 9.12 11.14 -13.33
N LEU A 178 7.95 10.50 -13.23
CA LEU A 178 7.09 10.56 -12.05
C LEU A 178 7.74 9.90 -10.82
N VAL A 179 8.30 8.70 -10.97
CA VAL A 179 8.82 7.94 -9.81
C VAL A 179 10.24 8.37 -9.41
N GLY A 180 10.96 9.04 -10.32
CA GLY A 180 12.32 9.52 -10.09
C GLY A 180 13.39 8.42 -10.19
N LEU A 181 14.65 8.86 -10.24
CA LEU A 181 15.81 7.99 -10.51
C LEU A 181 15.96 6.86 -9.50
N GLN A 182 15.78 7.15 -8.21
CA GLN A 182 15.96 6.16 -7.14
C GLN A 182 14.94 5.01 -7.25
N ALA A 183 13.64 5.32 -7.29
CA ALA A 183 12.62 4.28 -7.40
C ALA A 183 12.71 3.53 -8.73
N MET A 184 13.13 4.18 -9.82
CA MET A 184 13.42 3.51 -11.09
C MET A 184 14.56 2.48 -10.96
N GLN A 185 15.63 2.84 -10.26
CA GLN A 185 16.78 1.97 -10.05
C GLN A 185 16.39 0.76 -9.19
N GLU A 186 15.68 0.97 -8.08
CA GLU A 186 15.20 -0.11 -7.20
C GLU A 186 14.29 -1.10 -7.95
N LYS A 187 13.37 -0.59 -8.77
CA LYS A 187 12.49 -1.43 -9.62
C LYS A 187 13.27 -2.21 -10.67
N ARG A 188 14.30 -1.61 -11.28
CA ARG A 188 15.18 -2.28 -12.25
C ARG A 188 16.01 -3.37 -11.59
N GLU A 189 16.61 -3.09 -10.43
CA GLU A 189 17.38 -4.06 -9.66
C GLU A 189 16.52 -5.25 -9.24
N TYR A 190 15.29 -4.98 -8.78
CA TYR A 190 14.34 -6.04 -8.45
C TYR A 190 13.98 -6.90 -9.67
N GLY A 191 13.79 -6.30 -10.85
CA GLY A 191 13.52 -7.02 -12.10
C GLY A 191 14.70 -7.87 -12.60
N ASN A 192 15.93 -7.45 -12.30
CA ASN A 192 17.15 -8.15 -12.69
C ASN A 192 17.59 -9.23 -11.67
N ALA A 193 16.99 -9.24 -10.47
CA ALA A 193 17.33 -10.21 -9.43
C ALA A 193 16.96 -11.65 -9.86
N THR A 194 17.84 -12.60 -9.55
CA THR A 194 17.62 -14.01 -9.84
C THR A 194 16.39 -14.54 -9.08
N GLY A 195 15.48 -15.20 -9.79
CA GLY A 195 14.23 -15.69 -9.21
C GLY A 195 13.13 -14.63 -9.03
N HIS A 196 13.30 -13.45 -9.62
CA HIS A 196 12.25 -12.42 -9.68
C HIS A 196 10.95 -12.98 -10.27
N MET A 197 9.83 -12.69 -9.61
CA MET A 197 8.49 -12.99 -10.13
C MET A 197 7.78 -11.70 -10.55
N PRO A 198 7.38 -11.56 -11.82
CA PRO A 198 6.66 -10.38 -12.27
C PRO A 198 5.29 -10.27 -11.60
N LEU A 199 4.81 -9.05 -11.44
CA LEU A 199 3.48 -8.80 -10.90
C LEU A 199 2.41 -9.10 -11.94
N THR A 200 1.64 -10.16 -11.69
CA THR A 200 0.47 -10.50 -12.49
C THR A 200 -0.77 -9.78 -11.95
N THR A 201 -1.39 -8.93 -12.75
CA THR A 201 -2.56 -8.12 -12.35
C THR A 201 -3.80 -8.95 -12.01
N THR A 202 -3.90 -10.17 -12.57
CA THR A 202 -5.04 -11.09 -12.40
C THR A 202 -4.79 -12.19 -11.37
N ALA A 203 -3.60 -12.24 -10.75
CA ALA A 203 -3.27 -13.28 -9.78
C ALA A 203 -4.17 -13.20 -8.55
N LYS A 204 -4.61 -14.37 -8.07
CA LYS A 204 -5.42 -14.50 -6.85
C LYS A 204 -4.60 -15.09 -5.71
N VAL A 205 -4.79 -14.53 -4.52
CA VAL A 205 -4.25 -15.07 -3.28
C VAL A 205 -5.03 -16.31 -2.89
N LYS A 206 -4.33 -17.42 -2.64
CA LYS A 206 -4.93 -18.66 -2.14
C LYS A 206 -4.91 -18.65 -0.61
N PRO A 207 -5.97 -19.14 0.06
CA PRO A 207 -5.93 -19.36 1.50
C PRO A 207 -4.78 -20.30 1.86
N LYS A 208 -3.99 -19.96 2.89
CA LYS A 208 -3.08 -20.93 3.50
C LYS A 208 -3.95 -22.04 4.10
N LYS A 209 -4.02 -23.22 3.45
CA LYS A 209 -4.60 -24.41 4.09
C LYS A 209 -3.67 -24.77 5.25
N LEU A 210 -4.12 -24.63 6.49
CA LEU A 210 -3.48 -25.24 7.63
C LEU A 210 -3.53 -26.76 7.40
N GLY A 211 -2.43 -27.35 6.92
CA GLY A 211 -2.32 -28.78 6.71
C GLY A 211 -2.58 -29.51 8.02
N PHE A 212 -3.40 -30.55 7.96
CA PHE A 212 -3.83 -31.38 9.10
C PHE A 212 -2.69 -32.27 9.69
N THR A 213 -1.42 -31.95 9.42
CA THR A 213 -0.25 -32.83 9.66
C THR A 213 0.72 -32.33 10.74
N GLN A 214 0.27 -31.50 11.69
CA GLN A 214 1.09 -31.05 12.82
C GLN A 214 0.35 -31.23 14.16
N PHE A 215 -0.08 -32.46 14.46
CA PHE A 215 -0.55 -32.85 15.79
C PHE A 215 0.59 -33.28 16.75
N SER A 216 1.86 -33.12 16.38
CA SER A 216 2.99 -33.59 17.20
C SER A 216 3.76 -32.52 17.99
N HIS A 217 3.40 -31.23 17.93
CA HIS A 217 4.04 -30.21 18.79
C HIS A 217 3.03 -29.24 19.43
N LEU A 218 2.15 -29.81 20.27
CA LEU A 218 1.47 -29.09 21.35
C LEU A 218 2.48 -28.70 22.46
N ARG A 219 3.42 -27.79 22.12
CA ARG A 219 4.10 -26.94 23.11
C ARG A 219 3.94 -25.50 22.68
N LYS A 220 2.89 -24.86 23.20
CA LYS A 220 2.82 -23.45 23.62
C LYS A 220 3.80 -22.47 22.94
N ARG A 221 3.85 -22.44 21.61
CA ARG A 221 4.35 -21.27 20.87
C ARG A 221 3.11 -20.47 20.50
N LYS A 222 2.89 -19.33 21.16
CA LYS A 222 1.96 -18.33 20.65
C LYS A 222 2.39 -18.05 19.21
N PRO A 223 1.53 -18.24 18.20
CA PRO A 223 1.83 -17.77 16.86
C PRO A 223 2.16 -16.28 16.98
N ASP A 224 3.29 -15.86 16.44
CA ASP A 224 3.66 -14.45 16.42
C ASP A 224 2.73 -13.75 15.42
N GLU A 225 1.58 -13.28 15.93
CA GLU A 225 0.49 -12.71 15.14
C GLU A 225 0.96 -11.50 14.31
N ALA A 226 2.07 -10.86 14.71
CA ALA A 226 2.69 -9.75 14.02
C ALA A 226 3.35 -10.13 12.68
N ALA A 227 3.80 -11.38 12.53
CA ALA A 227 4.44 -11.85 11.30
C ALA A 227 3.44 -12.07 10.14
N ASP A 228 2.14 -12.15 10.43
CA ASP A 228 1.08 -12.40 9.45
C ASP A 228 0.31 -11.13 9.03
N TYR A 229 0.70 -9.96 9.55
CA TYR A 229 0.09 -8.68 9.14
C TYR A 229 0.46 -8.32 7.70
N ILE A 230 -0.49 -7.70 6.99
CA ILE A 230 -0.33 -7.25 5.60
C ILE A 230 0.83 -6.26 5.48
N CYS A 231 0.94 -5.35 6.44
CA CYS A 231 2.06 -4.43 6.59
C CYS A 231 2.62 -4.61 8.00
N PRO A 232 3.75 -5.33 8.17
CA PRO A 232 4.40 -5.45 9.47
C PRO A 232 4.73 -4.08 10.05
N ILE A 233 4.55 -3.93 11.37
CA ILE A 233 4.91 -2.72 12.10
C ILE A 233 6.39 -2.82 12.40
N ASP A 234 7.21 -1.92 11.84
CA ASP A 234 8.62 -1.78 12.21
C ASP A 234 8.70 -1.31 13.67
N SER A 235 8.67 -2.29 14.58
CA SER A 235 8.92 -2.06 15.99
C SER A 235 10.43 -1.89 16.10
N GLY A 236 10.91 -0.67 16.34
CA GLY A 236 12.33 -0.33 16.45
C GLY A 236 13.05 -1.04 17.60
N ALA A 237 13.22 -2.35 17.53
CA ALA A 237 14.04 -3.14 18.42
C ALA A 237 15.48 -3.19 17.85
N PRO A 238 16.52 -2.91 18.65
CA PRO A 238 17.89 -3.07 18.21
C PRO A 238 18.15 -4.56 17.95
N ALA A 239 18.56 -4.88 16.72
CA ALA A 239 18.93 -6.24 16.33
C ALA A 239 20.14 -6.70 17.14
N ALA A 240 19.90 -7.50 18.19
CA ALA A 240 20.93 -8.31 18.80
C ALA A 240 21.16 -9.55 17.92
N ASN A 241 22.23 -9.48 17.13
CA ASN A 241 23.04 -10.56 16.53
C ASN A 241 22.36 -11.83 15.99
N GLY A 242 22.63 -12.10 14.71
CA GLY A 242 22.65 -13.46 14.17
C GLY A 242 21.99 -13.61 12.80
N ASP A 243 22.75 -13.26 11.76
CA ASP A 243 22.63 -13.68 10.35
C ASP A 243 21.22 -14.04 9.81
N SER A 244 20.62 -13.10 9.10
CA SER A 244 19.65 -13.36 8.03
C SER A 244 19.62 -12.15 7.11
N ARG A 245 20.37 -12.23 6.01
CA ARG A 245 20.31 -11.28 4.89
C ARG A 245 18.91 -11.34 4.24
N LEU A 246 17.99 -10.53 4.75
CA LEU A 246 16.85 -10.04 3.98
C LEU A 246 17.07 -8.55 3.78
N LEU A 247 17.35 -8.19 2.53
CA LEU A 247 17.55 -6.83 2.05
C LEU A 247 16.29 -6.01 2.32
N SER A 248 16.34 -5.20 3.38
CA SER A 248 15.44 -4.07 3.60
C SER A 248 15.91 -2.88 2.75
N PRO A 249 15.01 -2.13 2.09
CA PRO A 249 15.37 -0.82 1.57
C PRO A 249 15.59 0.09 2.77
N VAL A 250 16.85 0.46 2.97
CA VAL A 250 17.27 1.41 4.00
C VAL A 250 16.61 2.76 3.71
N HIS A 251 15.67 3.14 4.56
CA HIS A 251 15.18 4.51 4.67
C HIS A 251 16.35 5.46 4.96
N ARG A 252 16.86 6.11 3.92
CA ARG A 252 17.50 7.43 4.02
C ARG A 252 16.94 8.29 2.89
N GLY A 253 16.10 9.27 3.23
CA GLY A 253 15.75 10.33 2.28
C GLY A 253 14.34 10.92 2.35
N LEU A 254 13.47 10.52 3.27
CA LEU A 254 12.14 11.11 3.40
C LEU A 254 11.97 11.77 4.76
N SER A 255 12.58 12.94 4.93
CA SER A 255 12.27 13.85 6.03
C SER A 255 11.17 14.82 5.58
N PRO A 256 10.12 15.06 6.36
CA PRO A 256 9.19 16.15 6.09
C PRO A 256 9.86 17.49 6.46
N THR A 257 9.85 18.42 5.51
CA THR A 257 10.19 19.82 5.75
C THR A 257 9.17 20.42 6.73
N LEU A 258 9.63 20.81 7.92
CA LEU A 258 8.85 21.63 8.84
C LEU A 258 8.89 23.08 8.34
N ASP A 259 7.71 23.64 8.07
CA ASP A 259 7.50 25.07 7.92
C ASP A 259 8.03 25.81 9.15
N ARG A 260 9.02 26.69 8.95
CA ARG A 260 9.42 27.69 9.93
C ARG A 260 8.63 28.96 9.64
N HIS A 261 7.53 29.14 10.36
CA HIS A 261 7.00 30.45 10.65
C HIS A 261 8.11 31.26 11.35
N VAL A 262 8.54 32.35 10.75
CA VAL A 262 9.33 33.38 11.43
C VAL A 262 8.48 34.63 11.43
N GLU A 263 7.90 34.91 12.59
CA GLU A 263 7.45 36.25 12.95
C GLU A 263 8.67 37.19 12.99
N LYS A 264 8.57 38.31 12.28
CA LYS A 264 9.03 39.64 12.70
C LYS A 264 8.20 40.69 11.98
#